data_AF-A0A645FSP4-F1
#
_entry.id   AF-A0A645FSP4-F1
#
_cell.length_a   1.000
_cell.length_b   1.000
_cell.length_c   1.000
_cell.angle_alpha   90.00
_cell.angle_beta   90.00
_cell.angle_gamma   90.00
#
_symmetry.space_group_name_H-M   'P 1'
#
loop_
_entity.id
_entity.type
_entity.pdbx_description
1 polymer ?
#
loop_
_entity_poly.entity_id
_entity_poly.type
_entity_poly.pdbx_seq_one_letter_code
_entity_poly.pdbx_strand_id
1 'polypeptide(L)'
;MPSVSEPFGISPLEAMLANVPTIISKQSGVAEVLNHAIKVDFWDIDAMAYAIHGLLAYPALSDFAVKNGLDEVNSLKWDNAAAMVKDVYVKLIRK
;
A
#
# COMPACT_ATOMS: atom_id res chain seq x y z
N MET A 1 -6.65 0.99 -7.34
CA MET A 1 -7.49 -0.01 -6.64
C MET A 1 -8.69 0.69 -6.00
N PRO A 2 -9.79 0.86 -6.74
CA PRO A 2 -11.00 1.57 -6.29
C PRO A 2 -11.94 0.68 -5.45
N SER A 3 -11.40 -0.22 -4.63
CA SER A 3 -12.20 -1.21 -3.91
C SER A 3 -13.09 -0.55 -2.86
N VAL A 4 -14.37 -0.96 -2.81
CA VAL A 4 -15.32 -0.58 -1.75
C VAL A 4 -14.90 -1.19 -0.41
N SER A 5 -14.37 -2.42 -0.47
CA SER A 5 -13.79 -3.13 0.67
C SER A 5 -12.67 -4.03 0.15
N GLU A 6 -11.50 -3.98 0.78
CA GLU A 6 -10.38 -4.87 0.51
C GLU A 6 -9.60 -5.12 1.81
N PRO A 7 -9.69 -6.31 2.44
CA PRO A 7 -9.24 -6.52 3.81
C PRO A 7 -7.72 -6.57 3.99
N PHE A 8 -6.95 -6.90 2.95
CA PHE A 8 -5.50 -7.02 3.08
C PHE A 8 -4.77 -5.99 2.21
N GLY A 9 -5.05 -5.96 0.91
CA GLY A 9 -4.38 -5.02 0.00
C GLY A 9 -2.94 -5.40 -0.36
N ILE A 10 -2.71 -6.68 -0.75
CA ILE A 10 -1.41 -7.10 -1.30
C ILE A 10 -1.14 -6.49 -2.68
N SER A 11 -2.17 -6.28 -3.50
CA SER A 11 -1.98 -5.82 -4.88
C SER A 11 -1.31 -4.44 -4.99
N PRO A 12 -1.62 -3.44 -4.14
CA PRO A 12 -0.83 -2.21 -4.07
C PRO A 12 0.63 -2.43 -3.67
N LEU A 13 0.91 -3.37 -2.76
CA LEU A 13 2.29 -3.69 -2.36
C LEU A 13 3.08 -4.29 -3.53
N GLU A 14 2.48 -5.22 -4.28
CA GLU A 14 3.08 -5.81 -5.47
C GLU A 14 3.32 -4.77 -6.57
N ALA A 15 2.37 -3.85 -6.76
CA ALA A 15 2.53 -2.75 -7.71
C ALA A 15 3.69 -1.82 -7.33
N MET A 16 3.82 -1.46 -6.04
CA MET A 16 4.95 -0.66 -5.56
C MET A 16 6.29 -1.37 -5.77
N LEU A 17 6.38 -2.67 -5.50
CA LEU A 17 7.57 -3.48 -5.78
C LEU A 17 7.91 -3.54 -7.27
N ALA A 18 6.91 -3.46 -8.14
CA ALA A 18 7.06 -3.40 -9.59
C ALA A 18 7.36 -1.99 -10.13
N ASN A 19 7.68 -1.02 -9.26
CA ASN A 19 7.90 0.39 -9.64
C ASN A 19 6.67 1.06 -10.27
N VAL A 20 5.46 0.67 -9.85
CA VAL A 20 4.21 1.24 -10.34
C VAL A 20 3.59 2.13 -9.25
N PRO A 21 3.30 3.41 -9.52
CA PRO A 21 2.62 4.26 -8.55
C PRO A 21 1.19 3.78 -8.34
N THR A 22 0.72 3.80 -7.09
CA THR A 22 -0.59 3.24 -6.72
C THR A 22 -1.55 4.29 -6.21
N ILE A 23 -2.78 4.22 -6.70
CA ILE A 23 -3.95 4.90 -6.11
C ILE A 23 -4.79 3.85 -5.42
N ILE A 24 -5.09 4.03 -4.14
CA ILE A 24 -5.87 3.09 -3.33
C ILE A 24 -7.07 3.76 -2.68
N SER A 25 -8.10 2.96 -2.43
CA SER A 25 -9.20 3.34 -1.58
C SER A 25 -8.76 3.48 -0.12
N LYS A 26 -9.29 4.48 0.61
CA LYS A 26 -9.09 4.61 2.07
C LYS A 26 -9.64 3.42 2.85
N GLN A 27 -10.58 2.67 2.26
CA GLN A 27 -11.23 1.49 2.84
C GLN A 27 -10.46 0.18 2.58
N SER A 28 -9.20 0.28 2.11
CA SER A 28 -8.31 -0.87 1.99
C SER A 28 -7.56 -1.13 3.30
N GLY A 29 -7.37 -2.39 3.67
CA GLY A 29 -6.60 -2.80 4.85
C GLY A 29 -5.15 -2.31 4.83
N VAL A 30 -4.56 -2.14 3.65
CA VAL A 30 -3.20 -1.59 3.51
C VAL A 30 -3.14 -0.06 3.63
N ALA A 31 -4.29 0.63 3.65
CA ALA A 31 -4.35 2.08 3.63
C ALA A 31 -3.80 2.72 4.92
N GLU A 32 -3.78 2.00 6.05
CA GLU A 32 -3.16 2.48 7.28
C GLU A 32 -1.63 2.31 7.28
N VAL A 33 -1.12 1.37 6.49
CA VAL A 33 0.31 1.01 6.45
C VAL A 33 1.05 1.85 5.42
N LEU A 34 0.47 2.08 4.24
CA LEU A 34 1.11 2.79 3.13
C LEU A 34 0.98 4.31 3.28
N ASN A 35 2.09 5.03 3.19
CA ASN A 35 2.16 6.48 3.27
C ASN A 35 2.32 7.13 1.89
N HIS A 36 2.98 6.45 0.96
CA HIS A 36 3.31 6.99 -0.37
C HIS A 36 2.36 6.52 -1.47
N ALA A 37 1.32 5.76 -1.13
CA ALA A 37 0.17 5.55 -2.00
C ALA A 37 -0.75 6.77 -1.99
N ILE A 38 -1.29 7.15 -3.15
CA ILE A 38 -2.37 8.15 -3.21
C ILE A 38 -3.65 7.51 -2.67
N LYS A 39 -4.26 8.12 -1.66
CA LYS A 39 -5.47 7.60 -1.00
C LYS A 39 -6.68 8.45 -1.35
N VAL A 40 -7.73 7.82 -1.85
CA VAL A 40 -8.99 8.47 -2.22
C VAL A 40 -10.16 7.70 -1.63
N ASP A 41 -11.28 8.38 -1.39
CA ASP A 41 -12.53 7.68 -1.04
C ASP A 41 -13.04 6.92 -2.28
N PHE A 42 -13.48 5.67 -2.12
CA PHE A 42 -13.85 4.84 -3.27
C PHE A 42 -15.01 5.40 -4.11
N TRP A 43 -15.87 6.23 -3.51
CA TRP A 43 -17.02 6.85 -4.18
C TRP A 43 -16.71 8.22 -4.77
N ASP A 44 -15.54 8.80 -4.48
CA ASP A 44 -15.13 10.09 -5.01
C ASP A 44 -14.46 9.90 -6.38
N ILE A 45 -15.31 9.86 -7.41
CA ILE A 45 -14.90 9.64 -8.80
C ILE A 45 -14.02 10.78 -9.33
N ASP A 46 -14.24 12.01 -8.86
CA ASP A 46 -13.48 13.17 -9.29
C ASP A 46 -12.08 13.13 -8.70
N ALA A 47 -11.94 12.86 -7.39
CA ALA A 47 -10.64 12.68 -6.76
C ALA A 47 -9.84 11.53 -7.40
N MET A 48 -10.49 10.42 -7.73
CA MET A 48 -9.86 9.31 -8.46
C MET A 48 -9.35 9.77 -9.83
N ALA A 49 -10.19 10.46 -10.61
CA ALA A 49 -9.82 10.95 -11.94
C ALA A 49 -8.67 11.97 -11.87
N TYR A 50 -8.71 12.89 -10.91
CA TYR A 50 -7.63 13.86 -10.69
C TYR A 50 -6.33 13.19 -10.25
N ALA A 51 -6.38 12.14 -9.42
CA ALA A 51 -5.20 11.37 -9.03
C ALA A 51 -4.57 10.66 -10.24
N ILE A 52 -5.38 10.01 -11.07
CA ILE A 52 -4.90 9.35 -12.31
C ILE A 52 -4.28 10.38 -13.24
N HIS A 53 -4.99 11.49 -13.51
CA HIS A 53 -4.48 12.56 -14.36
C HIS A 53 -3.20 13.17 -13.79
N GLY A 54 -3.12 13.38 -12.48
CA GLY A 54 -1.94 13.93 -11.81
C GLY A 54 -0.70 13.07 -12.02
N LEU A 55 -0.82 11.74 -11.85
CA LEU A 55 0.27 10.81 -12.09
C LEU A 55 0.74 10.79 -13.56
N LEU A 56 -0.17 10.98 -14.51
CA LEU A 56 0.16 10.99 -15.95
C LEU A 56 0.72 12.35 -16.41
N ALA A 57 0.20 13.45 -15.90
CA ALA A 57 0.52 14.80 -16.36
C ALA A 57 1.77 15.39 -15.68
N TYR A 58 2.12 14.92 -14.47
CA TYR A 58 3.25 15.44 -13.70
C TYR A 58 4.28 14.34 -13.43
N PRO A 59 5.30 14.17 -14.29
CA PRO A 59 6.31 13.12 -14.13
C PRO A 59 7.00 13.12 -12.76
N ALA A 60 7.30 14.31 -12.22
CA ALA A 60 7.90 14.45 -10.89
C ALA A 60 7.04 13.85 -9.76
N LEU A 61 5.71 13.88 -9.89
CA LEU A 61 4.81 13.24 -8.93
C LEU A 61 4.88 11.72 -9.04
N SER A 62 4.92 11.19 -10.27
CA SER A 62 5.07 9.76 -10.53
C SER A 62 6.41 9.24 -10.00
N ASP A 63 7.50 9.92 -10.31
CA ASP A 63 8.85 9.57 -9.86
C ASP A 63 8.95 9.58 -8.32
N PHE A 64 8.34 10.59 -7.69
CA PHE A 64 8.23 10.65 -6.23
C PHE A 64 7.45 9.47 -5.67
N ALA A 65 6.27 9.16 -6.22
CA ALA A 65 5.42 8.08 -5.75
C ALA A 65 6.09 6.71 -5.92
N VAL A 66 6.77 6.47 -7.04
CA VAL A 66 7.50 5.23 -7.32
C VAL A 66 8.67 5.08 -6.37
N LYS A 67 9.54 6.09 -6.25
CA LYS A 67 10.74 6.01 -5.41
C LYS A 67 10.39 5.74 -3.95
N ASN A 68 9.51 6.57 -3.38
CA ASN A 68 9.19 6.45 -1.96
C ASN A 68 8.27 5.24 -1.69
N GLY A 69 7.41 4.85 -2.63
CA GLY A 69 6.61 3.63 -2.53
C GLY A 69 7.49 2.37 -2.53
N LEU A 70 8.54 2.33 -3.35
CA LEU A 70 9.52 1.24 -3.34
C LEU A 70 10.29 1.18 -2.01
N ASP A 71 10.78 2.32 -1.52
CA ASP A 71 11.50 2.38 -0.24
C ASP A 71 10.60 1.91 0.92
N GLU A 72 9.33 2.32 0.91
CA GLU A 72 8.33 1.92 1.89
C GLU A 72 8.05 0.41 1.87
N VAL A 73 7.74 -0.17 0.70
CA VAL A 73 7.41 -1.59 0.61
C VAL A 73 8.60 -2.49 0.92
N ASN A 74 9.83 -2.06 0.64
CA ASN A 74 11.04 -2.79 1.01
C ASN A 74 11.24 -2.92 2.53
N SER A 75 10.63 -2.03 3.32
CA SER A 75 10.63 -2.11 4.78
C SER A 75 9.62 -3.16 5.31
N LEU A 76 8.60 -3.49 4.52
CA LEU A 76 7.54 -4.44 4.88
C LEU A 76 7.97 -5.88 4.54
N LYS A 77 8.66 -6.53 5.47
CA LYS A 77 9.19 -7.89 5.29
C LYS A 77 8.33 -8.96 5.93
N TRP A 78 8.08 -10.05 5.18
CA TRP A 78 7.41 -11.25 5.68
C TRP A 78 8.14 -11.89 6.87
N ASP A 79 9.46 -11.81 6.92
CA ASP A 79 10.26 -12.32 8.04
C ASP A 79 9.86 -11.70 9.38
N ASN A 80 9.51 -10.41 9.39
CA ASN A 80 9.06 -9.72 10.60
C ASN A 80 7.72 -10.29 11.08
N ALA A 81 6.76 -10.45 10.16
CA ALA A 81 5.45 -11.03 10.47
C ALA A 81 5.59 -12.49 10.95
N ALA A 82 6.43 -13.30 10.29
CA ALA A 82 6.69 -14.67 10.68
C ALA A 82 7.35 -14.77 12.06
N ALA A 83 8.29 -13.88 12.38
CA ALA A 83 8.94 -13.81 13.69
C ALA A 83 7.93 -13.50 14.80
N MET A 84 7.01 -12.55 14.57
CA MET A 84 5.94 -12.22 15.53
C MET A 84 5.02 -13.42 15.81
N VAL A 85 4.57 -14.11 14.75
CA VAL A 85 3.72 -15.30 14.88
C VAL A 85 4.45 -16.42 15.63
N LYS A 86 5.72 -16.65 15.30
CA LYS A 86 6.57 -17.64 16.00
C LYS A 86 6.70 -17.31 17.49
N ASP A 87 6.92 -16.06 17.86
CA ASP A 87 7.05 -15.64 19.26
C ASP A 87 5.78 -15.94 20.07
N VAL A 88 4.60 -15.72 19.49
CA VAL A 88 3.31 -16.09 20.11
C VAL A 88 3.24 -17.60 20.37
N TYR A 89 3.60 -18.43 19.40
CA TYR A 89 3.63 -19.89 19.58
C TYR A 89 4.64 -20.33 20.65
N VAL A 90 5.85 -19.76 20.65
CA VAL A 90 6.89 -20.06 21.63
C VAL A 90 6.45 -19.69 23.05
N LYS A 91 5.77 -18.55 23.23
CA LYS A 91 5.20 -18.12 24.51
C LYS A 91 4.13 -19.07 25.03
N LEU A 92 3.33 -19.67 24.14
CA LEU A 92 2.31 -20.64 24.52
C LEU A 92 2.90 -21.98 24.94
N ILE A 93 3.97 -22.44 24.28
CA ILE A 93 4.64 -23.73 24.58
C ILE A 93 5.51 -23.66 25.85
N ARG A 94 6.05 -22.48 26.18
CA ARG A 94 6.93 -22.27 27.36
C ARG A 94 6.17 -21.93 28.65
N LYS A 95 4.84 -21.99 28.64
CA LYS A 95 4.02 -22.02 29.85
C LYS A 95 3.98 -23.43 30.43
#